data_AF-A0A226BXN3-F1
#
_entry.id   AF-A0A226BXN3-F1
#
_cell.length_a   1.000
_cell.length_b   1.000
_cell.length_c   1.000
_cell.angle_alpha   90.00
_cell.angle_beta   90.00
_cell.angle_gamma   90.00
#
_symmetry.space_group_name_H-M   'P 1'
#
loop_
_entity.id
_entity.type
_entity.pdbx_description
1 polymer ?
#
loop_
_entity_poly.entity_id
_entity_poly.type
_entity_poly.pdbx_seq_one_letter_code
_entity_poly.pdbx_strand_id
1 'polypeptide(L)' 'MFNNIKELVKKLEIVVVDAGYKTPTITNFLLEEDVHLVMPYKRPQTPNGYFRIIGYDDISKGTRYCTQDH' A
#
# COMPACT_ATOMS: atom_id res chain seq x y z
N MET A 1 -21.18 12.31 1.89
CA MET A 1 -20.12 11.98 2.87
C MET A 1 -18.83 12.75 2.58
N PHE A 2 -18.19 12.59 1.41
CA PHE A 2 -16.96 13.32 1.05
C PHE A 2 -17.14 14.86 1.04
N ASN A 3 -18.20 15.37 0.41
CA ASN A 3 -18.47 16.82 0.36
C ASN A 3 -18.62 17.45 1.75
N ASN A 4 -19.31 16.76 2.66
CA ASN A 4 -19.46 17.21 4.04
C ASN A 4 -18.10 17.31 4.76
N ILE A 5 -17.17 16.40 4.47
CA ILE A 5 -15.81 16.44 5.05
C ILE A 5 -14.99 17.56 4.41
N LYS A 6 -15.14 17.80 3.11
CA LYS A 6 -14.49 18.91 2.39
C LYS A 6 -14.94 20.27 2.92
N GLU A 7 -16.23 20.42 3.28
CA GLU A 7 -16.74 21.65 3.89
C GLU A 7 -16.20 21.86 5.32
N LEU A 8 -16.01 20.78 6.07
CA LEU A 8 -15.42 20.83 7.42
C LEU A 8 -13.91 21.13 7.37
N VAL A 9 -13.21 20.60 6.38
CA VAL A 9 -11.75 20.72 6.22
C VAL A 9 -11.47 21.64 5.02
N LYS A 10 -11.36 22.94 5.31
CA LYS A 10 -11.20 24.03 4.32
C LYS A 10 -10.25 23.76 3.15
N LYS A 11 -9.21 22.95 3.34
CA LYS A 11 -8.28 22.52 2.28
C LYS A 11 -7.75 21.13 2.60
N LEU A 12 -7.99 20.16 1.71
CA LEU A 12 -7.34 18.86 1.74
C LEU A 12 -6.12 18.90 0.84
N GLU A 13 -4.95 18.58 1.39
CA GLU A 13 -3.71 18.48 0.61
C GLU A 13 -3.33 17.02 0.35
N ILE A 14 -3.59 16.15 1.33
CA ILE A 14 -3.21 14.74 1.29
C ILE A 14 -4.36 13.89 1.80
N VAL A 15 -4.71 12.85 1.04
CA VAL A 15 -5.67 11.82 1.47
C VAL A 15 -4.94 10.49 1.55
N VAL A 16 -4.95 9.90 2.75
CA VAL A 16 -4.46 8.55 2.97
C VAL A 16 -5.61 7.57 2.78
N VAL A 17 -5.50 6.69 1.79
CA VAL A 17 -6.54 5.71 1.47
C VAL A 17 -5.97 4.31 1.62
N ASP A 18 -6.77 3.40 2.18
CA ASP A 18 -6.39 1.99 2.21
C ASP A 18 -6.13 1.43 0.79
N ALA A 19 -5.20 0.48 0.72
CA ALA A 19 -4.68 -0.09 -0.52
C ALA A 19 -5.77 -0.73 -1.40
N GLY A 20 -6.85 -1.23 -0.79
CA GLY A 20 -7.97 -1.87 -1.50
C GLY A 20 -8.88 -0.90 -2.27
N TYR A 21 -8.77 0.41 -2.03
CA TYR A 21 -9.67 1.42 -2.60
C TYR A 21 -9.07 2.18 -3.79
N LYS A 22 -8.03 1.65 -4.42
CA LYS A 22 -7.46 2.19 -5.68
C LYS A 22 -8.36 1.91 -6.87
N THR A 23 -9.47 2.64 -7.02
CA THR A 23 -10.21 2.65 -8.27
C THR A 23 -9.79 3.84 -9.13
N PRO A 24 -9.74 3.67 -10.47
CA PRO A 24 -9.33 4.76 -11.38
C PRO A 24 -10.27 5.96 -11.29
N THR A 25 -11.57 5.72 -11.07
CA THR A 25 -12.58 6.78 -10.90
C THR A 25 -12.32 7.65 -9.68
N ILE A 26 -12.00 7.07 -8.52
CA ILE A 26 -11.69 7.83 -7.29
C ILE A 26 -10.36 8.58 -7.45
N THR A 27 -9.39 7.95 -8.11
CA THR A 27 -8.07 8.57 -8.35
C THR A 27 -8.18 9.79 -9.26
N ASN A 28 -8.95 9.70 -10.35
CA ASN A 28 -9.16 10.81 -11.27
C ASN A 28 -9.88 11.98 -10.59
N PHE A 29 -10.92 11.69 -9.80
CA PHE A 29 -11.64 12.70 -9.04
C PHE A 29 -10.75 13.48 -8.07
N LEU A 30 -9.82 12.80 -7.37
CA LEU A 30 -8.92 13.47 -6.42
C LEU A 30 -7.78 14.24 -7.12
N LEU A 31 -7.35 13.79 -8.30
CA LEU A 31 -6.39 14.53 -9.13
C LEU A 31 -7.00 15.84 -9.66
N GLU A 32 -8.25 15.82 -10.11
CA GLU A 32 -8.97 17.02 -10.56
C GLU A 32 -9.14 18.05 -9.42
N GLU A 33 -9.20 17.58 -8.18
CA GLU A 33 -9.31 18.39 -6.97
C GLU A 33 -7.95 18.82 -6.39
N ASP A 34 -6.83 18.54 -7.08
CA ASP A 34 -5.45 18.83 -6.65
C ASP A 34 -5.08 18.21 -5.29
N VAL A 35 -5.64 17.04 -4.98
CA VAL A 35 -5.41 16.32 -3.72
C VAL A 35 -4.44 15.17 -3.95
N HIS A 36 -3.33 15.16 -3.21
CA HIS A 36 -2.36 14.08 -3.29
C HIS A 36 -2.84 12.82 -2.58
N LEU A 37 -2.92 11.73 -3.34
CA LEU A 37 -3.25 10.41 -2.84
C LEU A 37 -2.01 9.70 -2.32
N VAL A 38 -2.03 9.36 -1.03
CA VAL A 38 -1.05 8.46 -0.43
C VAL A 38 -1.73 7.12 -0.17
N MET A 39 -1.25 6.09 -0.85
CA MET A 39 -1.80 4.74 -0.73
C MET A 39 -0.75 3.82 -0.10
N PRO A 40 -0.72 3.70 1.24
CA PRO A 40 0.26 2.90 1.95
C PRO A 40 -0.05 1.41 1.75
N TYR A 41 0.43 0.82 0.65
CA TYR A 41 0.51 -0.62 0.55
C TYR A 41 1.97 -1.06 0.57
N LYS A 42 2.38 -1.62 1.70
CA LYS A 42 3.61 -2.38 1.78
C LYS A 42 3.24 -3.85 1.81
N ARG A 43 3.68 -4.64 0.82
CA ARG A 43 3.51 -6.09 0.88
C ARG A 43 4.07 -6.61 2.22
N PRO A 44 3.40 -7.58 2.87
CA PRO A 44 3.95 -8.22 4.06
C PRO A 44 5.36 -8.73 3.74
N GLN A 45 6.35 -8.18 4.42
CA GLN A 45 7.74 -8.60 4.27
C GLN A 45 8.03 -9.67 5.30
N THR A 46 8.67 -10.75 4.88
CA THR A 46 9.21 -11.74 5.79
C THR A 46 10.29 -11.09 6.67
N PRO A 47 10.29 -11.32 8.00
CA PRO A 47 11.37 -10.88 8.87
C PRO A 47 12.73 -11.46 8.44
N ASN A 48 13.80 -10.74 8.74
CA ASN A 48 15.16 -11.20 8.46
C ASN A 48 15.44 -12.52 9.20
N GLY A 49 16.01 -13.51 8.50
CA GLY A 49 16.31 -14.83 9.06
C GLY A 49 15.23 -15.90 8.80
N TYR A 50 14.05 -15.53 8.29
CA TYR A 50 13.01 -16.48 7.91
C TYR A 50 12.96 -16.65 6.37
N PHE A 51 12.39 -17.76 5.92
CA PHE A 51 12.18 -18.00 4.49
C PHE A 51 11.29 -16.90 3.90
N ARG A 52 11.79 -16.23 2.85
CA ARG A 52 10.99 -15.24 2.12
C ARG A 52 9.75 -15.92 1.57
N ILE A 53 8.61 -15.22 1.66
CA ILE A 53 7.42 -15.58 0.88
C ILE A 53 7.84 -15.43 -0.59
N ILE A 54 8.09 -16.57 -1.24
CA ILE A 54 8.40 -16.64 -2.66
C ILE A 54 7.12 -16.30 -3.44
N GLY A 55 7.21 -15.29 -4.30
CA GLY A 55 6.17 -15.05 -5.30
C GLY A 55 6.14 -16.18 -6.32
N TYR A 56 5.05 -16.29 -7.09
CA TYR A 56 4.90 -17.32 -8.13
C TYR A 56 6.07 -17.36 -9.12
N ASP A 57 6.76 -16.23 -9.31
CA ASP A 57 7.90 -16.07 -10.24
C ASP A 57 9.26 -16.53 -9.64
N ASP A 58 9.37 -16.75 -8.33
CA ASP A 58 10.65 -16.94 -7.63
C ASP A 58 10.99 -18.42 -7.29
N ILE A 59 10.18 -19.38 -7.76
CA ILE A 59 10.30 -20.81 -7.44
C ILE A 59 11.65 -21.42 -7.91
N SER A 60 12.36 -20.75 -8.82
CA SER A 60 13.61 -21.24 -9.40
C SER A 60 14.87 -21.02 -8.53
N LYS A 61 14.81 -20.20 -7.47
CA LYS A 61 16.00 -19.87 -6.66
C LYS A 61 15.88 -20.46 -5.26
N GLY A 62 16.55 -21.60 -5.10
CA GLY A 62 16.57 -22.45 -3.92
C GLY A 62 16.51 -21.73 -2.56
N THR A 63 15.62 -22.24 -1.73
CA THR A 63 15.40 -21.92 -0.32
C THR A 63 16.68 -22.14 0.50
N ARG A 64 17.19 -21.07 1.14
CA ARG A 64 18.24 -21.19 2.17
C ARG A 64 17.57 -21.36 3.53
N TYR A 65 17.88 -22.46 4.21
CA TYR A 65 17.38 -22.79 5.54
C TYR A 65 17.92 -21.84 6.60
N CYS A 66 17.03 -21.48 7.53
CA CYS A 66 17.34 -20.83 8.80
C CYS A 66 18.05 -21.85 9.69
N THR A 67 19.37 -21.79 9.77
CA THR A 67 20.13 -22.33 10.90
C THR A 67 20.70 -21.15 11.67
N GLN A 68 19.84 -20.52 12.45
CA GLN A 68 20.27 -19.91 13.72
C GLN A 68 20.02 -20.97 14.79
N ASP A 69 20.88 -21.99 14.80
CA ASP A 69 21.07 -22.82 15.97
C ASP A 69 21.86 -22.01 17.01
N HIS A 70 21.49 -22.21 18.27
CA HIS A 70 21.84 -21.43 19.45
C HIS A 70 23.33 -21.47 19.81
#